data_AF-A0A813D7F4-F1
#
_entry.id   AF-A0A813D7F4-F1
#
_cell.length_a   1.000
_cell.length_b   1.000
_cell.length_c   1.000
_cell.angle_alpha   90.00
_cell.angle_beta   90.00
_cell.angle_gamma   90.00
#
_symmetry.space_group_name_H-M   'P 1'
#
loop_
_entity.id
_entity.type
_entity.pdbx_description
1 polymer ?
#
loop_
_entity_poly.entity_id
_entity_poly.type
_entity_poly.pdbx_seq_one_letter_code
_entity_poly.pdbx_strand_id
1 'polypeptide(L)'
;MLFVILGRRLSVSLLVSKGQILHAILMSYEYDEEAYVWPKVKEVRKELISDIPTEHVEVMRRFLAGYSGICNFNYKVRADGTMAIFEINTRIGADLACDVPRQRAASLFRRLDEKCS
;
A
#
# COMPACT_ATOMS: atom_id res chain seq x y z
N MET A 1 -0.68 18.03 -6.82
CA MET A 1 -0.92 16.88 -7.71
C MET A 1 -2.40 16.52 -7.60
N LEU A 2 -3.16 16.67 -8.69
CA LEU A 2 -4.60 16.41 -8.74
C LEU A 2 -4.82 14.98 -9.26
N PHE A 3 -5.54 14.15 -8.52
CA PHE A 3 -5.99 12.84 -9.02
C PHE A 3 -7.51 12.78 -8.96
N VAL A 4 -8.16 12.43 -10.07
CA VAL A 4 -9.57 12.05 -10.04
C VAL A 4 -9.64 10.61 -9.51
N ILE A 5 -10.27 10.43 -8.35
CA ILE A 5 -10.19 9.21 -7.53
C ILE A 5 -11.62 8.81 -7.18
N LEU A 6 -12.40 8.32 -8.15
CA LEU A 6 -13.71 7.71 -7.89
C LEU A 6 -13.56 6.35 -7.17
N GLY A 7 -14.20 6.18 -6.00
CA GLY A 7 -14.24 4.91 -5.25
C GLY A 7 -13.14 4.69 -4.19
N ARG A 8 -12.94 3.45 -3.76
CA ARG A 8 -12.06 3.03 -2.65
C ARG A 8 -10.58 3.04 -3.04
N ARG A 9 -9.71 3.73 -2.30
CA ARG A 9 -8.24 3.73 -2.48
C ARG A 9 -7.61 2.63 -1.65
N LEU A 10 -6.57 1.99 -2.19
CA LEU A 10 -5.78 0.96 -1.51
C LEU A 10 -4.33 1.46 -1.37
N SER A 11 -3.74 1.20 -0.21
CA SER A 11 -2.33 1.45 0.11
C SER A 11 -1.71 0.16 0.62
N VAL A 12 -0.72 -0.37 -0.08
CA VAL A 12 -0.02 -1.59 0.33
C VAL A 12 1.43 -1.27 0.67
N SER A 13 1.78 -1.47 1.94
CA SER A 13 3.15 -1.40 2.42
C SER A 13 3.78 -2.79 2.40
N LEU A 14 4.90 -2.92 1.69
CA LEU A 14 5.60 -4.18 1.43
C LEU A 14 7.00 -4.17 2.07
N LEU A 15 7.37 -5.31 2.66
CA LEU A 15 8.77 -5.65 2.94
C LEU A 15 9.27 -6.58 1.83
N VAL A 16 10.34 -6.18 1.15
CA VAL A 16 10.86 -6.87 -0.04
C VAL A 16 12.33 -7.23 0.14
N SER A 17 12.73 -8.41 -0.33
CA SER A 17 14.14 -8.82 -0.39
C SER A 17 14.43 -9.47 -1.74
N LYS A 18 15.35 -8.88 -2.52
CA LYS A 18 15.74 -9.33 -3.86
C LYS A 18 14.54 -9.60 -4.78
N GLY A 19 13.53 -8.74 -4.71
CA GLY A 19 12.27 -8.84 -5.44
C GLY A 19 11.23 -9.82 -4.86
N GLN A 20 11.55 -10.54 -3.80
CA GLN A 20 10.59 -11.36 -3.08
C GLN A 20 9.84 -10.54 -2.03
N ILE A 21 8.52 -10.55 -2.08
CA ILE A 21 7.66 -9.94 -1.06
C ILE A 21 7.64 -10.86 0.16
N LEU A 22 8.21 -10.40 1.26
CA LEU A 22 8.29 -11.14 2.53
C LEU A 22 7.11 -10.86 3.45
N HIS A 23 6.59 -9.64 3.38
CA HIS A 23 5.44 -9.22 4.16
C HIS A 23 4.70 -8.10 3.43
N ALA A 24 3.40 -8.01 3.67
CA ALA A 24 2.54 -7.00 3.08
C ALA A 24 1.44 -6.60 4.06
N ILE A 25 1.14 -5.30 4.10
CA ILE A 25 0.06 -4.74 4.92
C ILE A 25 -0.78 -3.86 4.00
N LEU A 26 -2.08 -4.17 3.91
CA LEU A 26 -3.02 -3.44 3.07
C LEU A 26 -3.95 -2.58 3.91
N MET A 27 -3.91 -1.28 3.65
CA MET A 27 -4.89 -0.32 4.12
C MET A 27 -5.83 0.08 2.98
N SER A 28 -7.07 0.30 3.35
CA SER A 28 -8.10 0.83 2.48
C SER A 28 -8.56 2.18 3.00
N TYR A 29 -8.88 3.09 2.08
CA TYR A 29 -9.39 4.42 2.37
C TYR A 29 -10.59 4.75 1.48
N GLU A 30 -11.59 5.38 2.08
CA GLU A 30 -12.74 5.96 1.42
C GLU A 30 -12.80 7.45 1.74
N TYR A 31 -13.13 8.25 0.74
CA TYR A 31 -13.16 9.71 0.83
C TYR A 31 -14.54 10.23 0.43
N ASP A 32 -14.91 11.42 0.90
CA ASP A 32 -16.22 12.05 0.65
C ASP A 32 -16.37 12.67 -0.75
N GLU A 33 -15.27 12.78 -1.50
CA GLU A 33 -15.21 13.44 -2.80
C GLU A 33 -14.78 12.48 -3.91
N GLU A 34 -15.26 12.75 -5.13
CA GLU A 34 -14.89 12.01 -6.34
C GLU A 34 -13.44 12.24 -6.79
N ALA A 35 -12.87 13.38 -6.42
CA ALA A 35 -11.48 13.73 -6.72
C ALA A 35 -10.67 13.81 -5.43
N TYR A 36 -9.52 13.13 -5.42
CA TYR A 36 -8.59 13.22 -4.32
C TYR A 36 -7.65 14.39 -4.54
N VAL A 37 -7.89 15.46 -3.78
CA VAL A 37 -7.06 16.66 -3.77
C VAL A 37 -6.61 16.91 -2.35
N TRP A 38 -5.42 16.47 -1.99
CA TRP A 38 -4.86 16.78 -0.69
C TRP A 38 -4.53 18.29 -0.57
N PRO A 39 -4.81 18.97 0.56
CA PRO A 39 -5.46 18.48 1.78
C PRO A 39 -6.98 18.71 1.84
N LYS A 40 -7.62 19.01 0.70
CA LYS A 40 -9.04 19.41 0.61
C LYS A 40 -10.03 18.24 0.69
N VAL A 41 -9.56 17.01 0.64
CA VAL A 41 -10.37 15.79 0.69
C VAL A 41 -10.54 15.30 2.13
N LYS A 42 -11.73 14.83 2.51
CA LYS A 42 -11.96 14.26 3.84
C LYS A 42 -12.01 12.74 3.76
N GLU A 43 -11.25 12.10 4.63
CA GLU A 43 -11.35 10.66 4.86
C GLU A 43 -12.64 10.36 5.63
N VAL A 44 -13.47 9.45 5.10
CA VAL A 44 -14.72 9.02 5.77
C VAL A 44 -14.58 7.63 6.39
N ARG A 45 -13.70 6.79 5.82
CA ARG A 45 -13.43 5.46 6.34
C ARG A 45 -12.00 5.06 6.04
N LYS A 46 -11.39 4.37 7.00
CA LYS A 46 -10.19 3.58 6.78
C LYS A 46 -10.33 2.19 7.37
N GLU A 47 -9.69 1.22 6.74
CA GLU A 47 -9.80 -0.17 7.13
C GLU A 47 -8.50 -0.91 6.86
N LEU A 48 -8.04 -1.71 7.83
CA LEU A 48 -6.99 -2.69 7.63
C LEU A 48 -7.59 -3.94 6.98
N ILE A 49 -7.08 -4.33 5.82
CA ILE A 49 -7.55 -5.50 5.09
C ILE A 49 -6.62 -6.67 5.39
N SER A 50 -7.22 -7.81 5.75
CA SER A 50 -6.48 -9.01 6.16
C SER A 50 -5.70 -9.64 5.00
N ASP A 51 -6.30 -9.65 3.81
CA ASP A 51 -5.78 -10.37 2.65
C ASP A 51 -5.66 -9.44 1.45
N ILE A 52 -4.53 -9.57 0.74
CA ILE A 52 -4.28 -8.87 -0.51
C ILE A 52 -4.60 -9.83 -1.65
N PRO A 53 -5.47 -9.46 -2.60
CA PRO A 53 -5.75 -10.30 -3.76
C PRO A 53 -4.47 -10.72 -4.48
N THR A 54 -4.37 -12.00 -4.85
CA THR A 54 -3.17 -12.58 -5.45
C THR A 54 -2.80 -11.86 -6.75
N GLU A 55 -3.80 -11.46 -7.53
CA GLU A 55 -3.63 -10.70 -8.77
C GLU A 55 -2.93 -9.37 -8.53
N HIS A 56 -3.22 -8.71 -7.39
CA HIS A 56 -2.57 -7.46 -7.05
C HIS A 56 -1.10 -7.66 -6.70
N VAL A 57 -0.81 -8.73 -5.95
CA VAL A 57 0.55 -9.11 -5.57
C VAL A 57 1.39 -9.40 -6.81
N GLU A 58 0.83 -10.10 -7.80
CA GLU A 58 1.53 -10.41 -9.06
C GLU A 58 1.85 -9.15 -9.87
N VAL A 59 0.95 -8.17 -9.93
CA VAL A 59 1.25 -6.87 -10.55
C VAL A 59 2.39 -6.18 -9.81
N MET A 60 2.34 -6.11 -8.48
CA MET A 60 3.39 -5.45 -7.68
C MET A 60 4.75 -6.13 -7.85
N ARG A 61 4.81 -7.47 -7.88
CA ARG A 61 6.06 -8.22 -8.06
C ARG A 61 6.85 -7.81 -9.31
N ARG A 62 6.16 -7.45 -10.40
CA ARG A 62 6.79 -7.02 -11.65
C ARG A 62 7.60 -5.72 -11.51
N PHE A 63 7.22 -4.84 -10.57
CA PHE A 63 7.95 -3.60 -10.28
C PHE A 63 9.14 -3.80 -9.33
N LEU A 64 9.25 -4.96 -8.70
CA LEU A 64 10.17 -5.19 -7.59
C LEU A 64 11.42 -5.98 -7.99
N ALA A 65 11.65 -6.22 -9.28
CA ALA A 65 12.80 -6.98 -9.75
C ALA A 65 14.12 -6.43 -9.18
N GLY A 66 14.81 -7.27 -8.39
CA GLY A 66 16.07 -6.91 -7.73
C GLY A 66 15.95 -5.95 -6.54
N TYR A 67 14.76 -5.43 -6.22
CA TYR A 67 14.55 -4.48 -5.13
C TYR A 67 14.64 -5.15 -3.75
N SER A 68 15.25 -4.47 -2.79
CA SER A 68 15.27 -4.83 -1.38
C SER A 68 14.97 -3.60 -0.54
N GLY A 69 14.08 -3.73 0.44
CA GLY A 69 13.67 -2.64 1.31
C GLY A 69 12.16 -2.57 1.52
N ILE A 70 11.70 -1.44 2.04
CA ILE A 70 10.28 -1.14 2.22
C ILE A 70 9.78 -0.30 1.06
N CYS A 71 8.68 -0.72 0.44
CA CYS A 71 8.00 0.07 -0.58
C CYS A 71 6.50 0.12 -0.34
N ASN A 72 5.86 1.19 -0.79
CA ASN A 72 4.44 1.43 -0.64
C ASN A 72 3.79 1.69 -2.01
N PHE A 73 2.73 0.95 -2.32
CA PHE A 73 1.94 1.10 -3.54
C PHE A 73 0.59 1.74 -3.20
N ASN A 74 0.27 2.86 -3.83
CA ASN A 74 -1.07 3.44 -3.78
C ASN A 74 -1.78 3.25 -5.11
N TYR A 75 -2.96 2.64 -5.07
CA TYR A 75 -3.68 2.25 -6.26
C TYR A 75 -5.19 2.16 -6.04
N LYS A 76 -5.90 1.93 -7.14
CA LYS A 76 -7.30 1.52 -7.18
C LYS A 76 -7.49 0.29 -8.06
N VAL A 77 -8.64 -0.35 -7.89
CA VAL A 77 -9.14 -1.37 -8.81
C VAL A 77 -10.29 -0.73 -9.61
N ARG A 78 -10.18 -0.74 -10.94
CA ARG A 78 -11.24 -0.26 -11.83
C ARG A 78 -12.40 -1.27 -11.88
N ALA A 79 -13.52 -0.87 -12.47
CA ALA A 79 -14.69 -1.74 -12.62
C ALA A 79 -14.39 -3.03 -13.43
N ASP A 80 -13.42 -2.99 -14.32
CA ASP A 80 -12.93 -4.14 -15.10
C ASP A 80 -11.89 -5.00 -14.35
N GLY A 81 -11.61 -4.70 -13.08
CA GLY A 81 -10.63 -5.40 -12.27
C GLY A 81 -9.18 -4.93 -12.47
N THR A 82 -8.92 -3.99 -13.38
CA THR A 82 -7.54 -3.54 -13.63
C THR A 82 -7.03 -2.63 -12.52
N MET A 83 -5.76 -2.83 -12.13
CA MET A 83 -5.10 -1.94 -11.18
C MET A 83 -4.72 -0.61 -11.83
N ALA A 84 -5.07 0.49 -11.17
CA ALA A 84 -4.62 1.85 -11.48
C ALA A 84 -3.64 2.29 -10.39
N ILE A 85 -2.33 2.12 -10.62
CA ILE A 85 -1.28 2.55 -9.68
C ILE A 85 -1.03 4.05 -9.86
N PHE A 86 -1.09 4.82 -8.78
CA PHE A 86 -0.86 6.27 -8.79
C PHE A 86 0.58 6.62 -8.40
N GLU A 87 1.11 5.89 -7.43
CA GLU A 87 2.46 6.11 -6.92
C GLU A 87 3.03 4.82 -6.34
N ILE A 88 4.36 4.70 -6.47
CA ILE A 88 5.18 3.69 -5.81
C ILE A 88 6.26 4.46 -5.04
N ASN A 89 6.25 4.34 -3.72
CA ASN A 89 7.17 5.04 -2.84
C ASN A 89 8.16 4.04 -2.22
N THR A 90 9.45 4.15 -2.53
CA THR A 90 10.51 3.29 -1.96
C THR A 90 10.95 3.75 -0.56
N ARG A 91 9.97 3.93 0.33
CA ARG A 91 10.13 4.40 1.71
C ARG A 91 8.95 3.94 2.56
N ILE A 92 9.05 4.13 3.87
CA ILE A 92 7.92 3.97 4.78
C ILE A 92 6.82 4.98 4.40
N GLY A 93 5.62 4.48 4.13
CA GLY A 93 4.43 5.29 3.89
C GLY A 93 3.81 5.78 5.19
N ALA A 94 3.04 6.87 5.10
CA ALA A 94 2.33 7.42 6.27
C ALA A 94 1.28 6.46 6.80
N ASP A 95 0.68 5.64 5.94
CA ASP A 95 -0.23 4.55 6.29
C ASP A 95 0.41 3.57 7.28
N LEU A 96 1.62 3.10 6.99
CA LEU A 96 2.35 2.18 7.87
C LEU A 96 2.77 2.86 9.19
N ALA A 97 3.13 4.14 9.13
CA ALA A 97 3.61 4.89 10.29
C ALA A 97 2.49 5.37 11.24
N CYS A 98 1.32 5.70 10.69
CA CYS A 98 0.27 6.42 11.41
C CYS A 98 -1.05 5.65 11.52
N ASP A 99 -1.40 4.82 10.53
CA ASP A 99 -2.73 4.20 10.46
C ASP A 99 -2.75 2.71 10.82
N VAL A 100 -1.69 1.98 10.50
CA VAL A 100 -1.58 0.56 10.82
C VAL A 100 -1.46 0.38 12.34
N PRO A 101 -2.22 -0.55 12.95
CA PRO A 101 -2.09 -0.84 14.38
C PRO A 101 -0.64 -1.16 14.75
N ARG A 102 -0.14 -0.56 15.84
CA ARG A 102 1.29 -0.65 16.25
C ARG A 102 1.84 -2.07 16.27
N GLN A 103 1.05 -3.04 16.74
CA GLN A 103 1.47 -4.44 16.79
C GLN A 103 1.70 -5.05 15.39
N ARG A 104 0.88 -4.67 14.40
CA ARG A 104 1.03 -5.09 13.00
C ARG A 104 2.26 -4.44 12.38
N ALA A 105 2.45 -3.13 12.56
CA ALA A 105 3.65 -2.43 12.09
C ALA A 105 4.93 -3.03 12.70
N ALA A 106 4.95 -3.29 14.01
CA ALA A 106 6.08 -3.91 14.70
C ALA A 106 6.39 -5.32 14.19
N SER A 107 5.39 -6.08 13.71
CA SER A 107 5.63 -7.39 13.11
C SER A 107 6.34 -7.31 11.76
N LEU A 108 6.12 -6.24 11.00
CA LEU A 108 6.84 -5.97 9.76
C LEU A 108 8.32 -5.65 10.06
N PHE A 109 8.57 -4.74 11.01
CA PHE A 109 9.95 -4.35 11.35
C PHE A 109 10.78 -5.49 11.96
N ARG A 110 10.18 -6.34 12.79
CA ARG A 110 10.88 -7.54 13.30
C ARG A 110 11.39 -8.46 12.18
N ARG A 111 10.60 -8.64 11.12
CA ARG A 111 11.03 -9.42 9.94
C ARG A 111 12.14 -8.75 9.15
N LEU A 112 12.21 -7.42 9.18
CA LEU A 112 13.32 -6.68 8.58
C LEU A 112 14.61 -6.94 9.38
N ASP A 113 14.54 -6.85 10.72
CA ASP A 113 15.69 -7.11 11.60
C ASP A 113 16.24 -8.53 11.42
N GLU A 114 15.37 -9.55 11.31
CA GLU A 114 15.73 -10.94 11.03
C GLU A 114 16.46 -11.15 9.68
N LYS A 115 16.31 -10.23 8.72
CA LYS A 115 16.94 -10.32 7.40
C LYS A 115 18.20 -9.46 7.28
N CYS A 116 18.43 -8.56 8.23
CA CYS A 116 19.56 -7.66 8.27
C CYS A 116 20.61 -8.05 9.33
N SER A 117 20.30 -9.04 10.18
CA SER A 117 21.24 -9.66 11.14
C SER A 117 22.01 -10.81 10.49
#